data_AF-A0A0F0HHD6-F1
#
_entry.id   AF-A0A0F0HHD6-F1
#
_cell.length_a   1.000
_cell.length_b   1.000
_cell.length_c   1.000
_cell.angle_alpha   90.00
_cell.angle_beta   90.00
_cell.angle_gamma   90.00
#
_symmetry.space_group_name_H-M   'P 1'
#
loop_
_entity.id
_entity.type
_entity.pdbx_description
1 polymer ?
#
loop_
_entity_poly.entity_id
_entity_poly.type
_entity_poly.pdbx_seq_one_letter_code
_entity_poly.pdbx_strand_id
1 'polypeptide(L)'
;MTTPATAWPLENAVFSAAMLAHRLPWADAPARALGLDSLTREGAARNVLAHLRHSRSGRPVRLRTPFGSFLVPLRPADTAGLLAEGAAAEALGPAVRLDAAGRRHGLHPHAPLPPHTAPPADAFCEPLAEELRKVAAARRDDNALPWKVWRPGMLRAARRVVAGAAAADDTLLTEVLIRASAVAGSPSYDSRAAALNRRLAPYLADPDPCSVAAGLDGGRAAGPVVPTARTHGEQSSAQDRPEEALAHTLAVVSEAAVTTALQALALTAAGVPGAAGSPAGAVALALRHFPPLEAVVHPVRTRFAWDGLVVDSGTEILAAPGWLGAPAPSAECEDPDTGRRDAAVRHDDDVPSPLCGSATGCRATAFAVQVAEEIVRFFTEDARPVLLSPALTPDRMPFTLAPHTLLVALPAVGDVPPAVRAAAPDVCAARARAGADRLDEYARNLTACAAETGWNGDETGERFRMRLLEHAERCTRAASEVRAAARHLGG
;
A
#
# COMPACT_ATOMS: atom_id res chain seq x y z
N MET A 1 -23.69 21.31 23.12
CA MET A 1 -22.81 20.23 22.61
C MET A 1 -23.67 19.05 22.20
N THR A 2 -23.42 18.47 21.03
CA THR A 2 -24.24 17.39 20.47
C THR A 2 -23.46 16.08 20.39
N THR A 3 -24.12 14.94 20.60
CA THR A 3 -23.53 13.60 20.38
C THR A 3 -23.68 13.19 18.91
N PRO A 4 -22.82 12.30 18.38
CA PRO A 4 -22.93 11.85 16.99
C PRO A 4 -24.27 11.15 16.74
N ALA A 5 -24.93 11.50 15.63
CA ALA A 5 -26.13 10.81 15.19
C ALA A 5 -25.78 9.34 14.86
N THR A 6 -26.66 8.41 15.21
CA THR A 6 -26.49 6.98 14.87
C THR A 6 -27.22 6.70 13.56
N ALA A 7 -26.58 5.95 12.67
CA ALA A 7 -27.22 5.47 11.46
C ALA A 7 -28.48 4.65 11.79
N TRP A 8 -29.48 4.70 10.93
CA TRP A 8 -30.71 3.93 11.07
C TRP A 8 -30.43 2.42 11.03
N PRO A 9 -31.28 1.58 11.62
CA PRO A 9 -31.08 0.13 11.63
C PRO A 9 -30.88 -0.46 10.22
N LEU A 10 -31.61 0.03 9.22
CA LEU A 10 -31.48 -0.41 7.83
C LEU A 10 -30.14 0.02 7.22
N GLU A 11 -29.69 1.25 7.47
CA GLU A 11 -28.39 1.76 7.02
C GLU A 11 -27.26 0.89 7.60
N ASN A 12 -27.33 0.58 8.90
CA ASN A 12 -26.39 -0.34 9.55
C ASN A 12 -26.46 -1.75 8.95
N ALA A 13 -27.65 -2.28 8.67
CA ALA A 13 -27.82 -3.62 8.13
C ALA A 13 -27.23 -3.75 6.72
N VAL A 14 -27.49 -2.79 5.83
CA VAL A 14 -26.96 -2.79 4.46
C VAL A 14 -25.45 -2.63 4.46
N PHE A 15 -24.92 -1.69 5.25
CA PHE A 15 -23.46 -1.52 5.39
C PHE A 15 -22.81 -2.78 5.96
N SER A 16 -23.40 -3.37 6.99
CA SER A 16 -22.93 -4.62 7.61
C SER A 16 -22.95 -5.79 6.64
N ALA A 17 -23.99 -5.91 5.81
CA ALA A 17 -24.10 -6.95 4.80
C ALA A 17 -23.02 -6.80 3.71
N ALA A 18 -22.80 -5.58 3.22
CA ALA A 18 -21.72 -5.28 2.28
C ALA A 18 -20.34 -5.64 2.87
N MET A 19 -20.12 -5.27 4.13
CA MET A 19 -18.89 -5.57 4.86
C MET A 19 -18.69 -7.07 5.13
N LEU A 20 -19.73 -7.81 5.52
CA LEU A 20 -19.65 -9.26 5.77
C LEU A 20 -19.39 -10.04 4.49
N ALA A 21 -19.96 -9.60 3.38
CA ALA A 21 -19.78 -10.24 2.09
C ALA A 21 -18.30 -10.27 1.68
N HIS A 22 -17.40 -9.42 2.24
CA HIS A 22 -15.95 -9.50 2.00
C HIS A 22 -15.33 -10.84 2.39
N ARG A 23 -15.99 -11.64 3.22
CA ARG A 23 -15.54 -13.00 3.59
C ARG A 23 -15.79 -14.05 2.50
N LEU A 24 -16.53 -13.71 1.44
CA LEU A 24 -16.86 -14.59 0.33
C LEU A 24 -16.11 -14.15 -0.94
N PRO A 25 -14.95 -14.71 -1.27
CA PRO A 25 -14.08 -14.19 -2.34
C PRO A 25 -14.76 -14.11 -3.72
N TRP A 26 -15.76 -14.96 -3.97
CA TRP A 26 -16.50 -15.04 -5.24
C TRP A 26 -17.77 -14.17 -5.30
N ALA A 27 -18.16 -13.50 -4.20
CA ALA A 27 -19.44 -12.76 -4.16
C ALA A 27 -19.54 -11.65 -5.21
N ASP A 28 -18.41 -11.04 -5.59
CA ASP A 28 -18.36 -10.00 -6.62
C ASP A 28 -18.12 -10.53 -8.03
N ALA A 29 -17.72 -11.80 -8.20
CA ALA A 29 -17.26 -12.31 -9.49
C ALA A 29 -18.34 -12.17 -10.59
N PRO A 30 -19.63 -12.48 -10.34
CA PRO A 30 -20.68 -12.25 -11.33
C PRO A 30 -20.90 -10.77 -11.63
N ALA A 31 -20.94 -9.93 -10.59
CA ALA A 31 -21.14 -8.48 -10.76
C ALA A 31 -19.98 -7.86 -11.54
N ARG A 32 -18.73 -8.22 -11.25
CA ARG A 32 -17.55 -7.75 -12.00
C ARG A 32 -17.54 -8.25 -13.44
N ALA A 33 -17.89 -9.51 -13.68
CA ALA A 33 -17.97 -10.07 -15.03
C ALA A 33 -19.03 -9.39 -15.90
N LEU A 34 -20.16 -8.99 -15.29
CA LEU A 34 -21.23 -8.25 -15.97
C LEU A 34 -21.01 -6.74 -15.97
N GLY A 35 -19.96 -6.25 -15.34
CA GLY A 35 -19.75 -4.83 -15.20
C GLY A 35 -20.89 -4.14 -14.42
N LEU A 36 -21.29 -4.71 -13.30
CA LEU A 36 -22.25 -4.15 -12.34
C LEU A 36 -21.52 -3.77 -11.04
N ASP A 37 -20.54 -2.88 -11.16
CA ASP A 37 -19.67 -2.52 -10.03
C ASP A 37 -20.46 -2.00 -8.83
N SER A 38 -21.56 -1.27 -9.05
CA SER A 38 -22.46 -0.78 -7.98
C SER A 38 -23.09 -1.89 -7.12
N LEU A 39 -23.19 -3.11 -7.65
CA LEU A 39 -23.69 -4.29 -6.95
C LEU A 39 -22.58 -5.12 -6.32
N THR A 40 -21.31 -4.76 -6.55
CA THR A 40 -20.20 -5.32 -5.79
C THR A 40 -20.27 -4.83 -4.34
N ARG A 41 -19.62 -5.56 -3.45
CA ARG A 41 -19.52 -5.24 -2.02
C ARG A 41 -19.05 -3.80 -1.77
N GLU A 42 -18.00 -3.41 -2.49
CA GLU A 42 -17.44 -2.07 -2.38
C GLU A 42 -18.36 -1.02 -2.99
N GLY A 43 -19.00 -1.32 -4.13
CA GLY A 43 -20.02 -0.44 -4.71
C GLY A 43 -21.20 -0.20 -3.75
N ALA A 44 -21.69 -1.25 -3.09
CA ALA A 44 -22.74 -1.15 -2.08
C ALA A 44 -22.30 -0.31 -0.87
N ALA A 45 -21.09 -0.53 -0.34
CA ALA A 45 -20.55 0.27 0.77
C ALA A 45 -20.41 1.75 0.39
N ARG A 46 -19.86 2.06 -0.80
CA ARG A 46 -19.74 3.42 -1.33
C ARG A 46 -21.12 4.09 -1.53
N ASN A 47 -22.10 3.36 -2.05
CA ASN A 47 -23.47 3.87 -2.22
C ASN A 47 -24.15 4.19 -0.89
N VAL A 48 -23.96 3.35 0.14
CA VAL A 48 -24.47 3.65 1.49
C VAL A 48 -23.79 4.89 2.07
N LEU A 49 -22.46 5.02 1.92
CA LEU A 49 -21.73 6.21 2.39
C LEU A 49 -22.15 7.48 1.63
N ALA A 50 -22.39 7.39 0.32
CA ALA A 50 -22.93 8.49 -0.47
C ALA A 50 -24.34 8.89 -0.03
N HIS A 51 -25.21 7.91 0.23
CA HIS A 51 -26.54 8.14 0.78
C HIS A 51 -26.47 8.84 2.15
N LEU A 52 -25.65 8.33 3.07
CA LEU A 52 -25.44 8.93 4.39
C LEU A 52 -24.90 10.35 4.28
N ARG A 53 -23.95 10.61 3.37
CA ARG A 53 -23.41 11.95 3.13
C ARG A 53 -24.52 12.92 2.74
N HIS A 54 -25.43 12.48 1.87
CA HIS A 54 -26.57 13.29 1.44
C HIS A 54 -27.60 13.48 2.57
N SER A 55 -28.05 12.40 3.22
CA SER A 55 -29.11 12.44 4.23
C SER A 55 -28.70 13.08 5.56
N ARG A 56 -27.39 13.21 5.82
CA ARG A 56 -26.82 13.75 7.07
C ARG A 56 -26.07 15.06 6.86
N SER A 57 -26.22 15.67 5.70
CA SER A 57 -25.55 16.93 5.30
C SER A 57 -24.02 16.88 5.48
N GLY A 58 -23.42 15.69 5.32
CA GLY A 58 -22.00 15.44 5.50
C GLY A 58 -21.52 15.22 6.94
N ARG A 59 -22.33 15.46 7.98
CA ARG A 59 -21.89 15.33 9.37
C ARG A 59 -21.45 13.89 9.70
N PRO A 60 -20.44 13.68 10.58
CA PRO A 60 -20.04 12.34 11.00
C PRO A 60 -21.18 11.53 11.61
N VAL A 61 -21.22 10.24 11.31
CA VAL A 61 -22.27 9.32 11.77
C VAL A 61 -21.68 8.12 12.47
N ARG A 62 -22.36 7.66 13.52
CA ARG A 62 -22.03 6.40 14.18
C ARG A 62 -22.65 5.22 13.41
N LEU A 63 -21.79 4.39 12.84
CA LEU A 63 -22.15 3.13 12.17
C LEU A 63 -21.84 1.94 13.08
N ARG A 64 -22.80 1.04 13.22
CA ARG A 64 -22.65 -0.22 13.95
C ARG A 64 -22.51 -1.35 12.95
N THR A 65 -21.39 -2.06 13.02
CA THR A 65 -21.04 -3.16 12.12
C THR A 65 -20.66 -4.40 12.93
N PRO A 66 -20.59 -5.59 12.32
CA PRO A 66 -20.05 -6.79 12.95
C PRO A 66 -18.59 -6.66 13.39
N PHE A 67 -17.87 -5.64 12.89
CA PHE A 67 -16.46 -5.40 13.20
C PHE A 67 -16.24 -4.33 14.27
N GLY A 68 -17.32 -3.71 14.76
CA GLY A 68 -17.27 -2.65 15.75
C GLY A 68 -18.27 -1.52 15.51
N SER A 69 -18.30 -0.58 16.45
CA SER A 69 -19.07 0.66 16.34
C SER A 69 -18.10 1.80 16.02
N PHE A 70 -18.24 2.38 14.83
CA PHE A 70 -17.34 3.40 14.32
C PHE A 70 -18.02 4.76 14.21
N LEU A 71 -17.30 5.83 14.53
CA LEU A 71 -17.62 7.19 14.11
C LEU A 71 -17.02 7.40 12.73
N VAL A 72 -17.87 7.60 11.72
CA VAL A 72 -17.45 7.70 10.31
C VAL A 72 -17.66 9.12 9.82
N PRO A 73 -16.59 9.92 9.65
CA PRO A 73 -16.66 11.19 8.92
C PRO A 73 -17.03 10.91 7.46
N LEU A 74 -17.96 11.69 6.90
CA LEU A 74 -18.52 11.42 5.56
C LEU A 74 -17.88 12.28 4.47
N ARG A 75 -17.09 13.29 4.83
CA ARG A 75 -16.32 14.15 3.91
C ARG A 75 -14.83 14.08 4.20
N PRO A 76 -13.96 14.24 3.19
CA PRO A 76 -12.51 14.31 3.40
C PRO A 76 -12.09 15.43 4.36
N ALA A 77 -12.66 16.63 4.21
CA ALA A 77 -12.38 17.77 5.09
C ALA A 77 -12.77 17.49 6.56
N ASP A 78 -13.92 16.84 6.78
CA ASP A 78 -14.35 16.45 8.13
C ASP A 78 -13.45 15.37 8.73
N THR A 79 -12.94 14.46 7.88
CA THR A 79 -11.97 13.43 8.31
C THR A 79 -10.67 14.08 8.75
N ALA A 80 -10.14 14.99 7.93
CA ALA A 80 -8.96 15.79 8.22
C ALA A 80 -9.11 16.58 9.52
N GLY A 81 -10.15 17.43 9.63
CA GLY A 81 -10.37 18.26 10.80
C GLY A 81 -10.60 17.45 12.08
N LEU A 82 -11.39 16.37 12.01
CA LEU A 82 -11.68 15.54 13.18
C LEU A 82 -10.43 14.82 13.70
N LEU A 83 -9.59 14.32 12.80
CA LEU A 83 -8.34 13.65 13.17
C LEU A 83 -7.27 14.65 13.62
N ALA A 84 -7.17 15.81 12.98
CA ALA A 84 -6.26 16.88 13.37
C ALA A 84 -6.57 17.40 14.79
N GLU A 85 -7.84 17.70 15.11
CA GLU A 85 -8.23 18.11 16.46
C GLU A 85 -7.99 16.99 17.49
N GLY A 86 -8.32 15.74 17.14
CA GLY A 86 -8.04 14.60 18.00
C GLY A 86 -6.54 14.42 18.28
N ALA A 87 -5.68 14.63 17.27
CA ALA A 87 -4.24 14.55 17.41
C ALA A 87 -3.68 15.73 18.24
N ALA A 88 -4.15 16.95 17.99
CA ALA A 88 -3.76 18.15 18.73
C ALA A 88 -4.15 18.06 20.22
N ALA A 89 -5.26 17.40 20.53
CA ALA A 89 -5.69 17.12 21.90
C ALA A 89 -4.99 15.91 22.55
N GLU A 90 -4.02 15.29 21.88
CA GLU A 90 -3.38 14.01 22.27
C GLU A 90 -4.41 12.91 22.60
N ALA A 91 -5.58 12.97 21.96
CA ALA A 91 -6.72 12.13 22.28
C ALA A 91 -6.73 10.81 21.51
N LEU A 92 -5.94 10.69 20.45
CA LEU A 92 -5.91 9.51 19.60
C LEU A 92 -4.85 8.50 20.08
N GLY A 93 -5.23 7.23 20.09
CA GLY A 93 -4.30 6.12 20.21
C GLY A 93 -3.65 5.75 18.88
N PRO A 94 -2.75 4.75 18.88
CA PRO A 94 -2.11 4.26 17.66
C PRO A 94 -3.14 3.84 16.61
N ALA A 95 -2.96 4.33 15.40
CA ALA A 95 -3.81 3.98 14.26
C ALA A 95 -3.64 2.49 13.90
N VAL A 96 -4.74 1.88 13.45
CA VAL A 96 -4.79 0.45 13.11
C VAL A 96 -5.43 0.31 11.74
N ARG A 97 -4.81 -0.48 10.85
CA ARG A 97 -5.40 -0.79 9.55
C ARG A 97 -6.57 -1.75 9.74
N LEU A 98 -7.69 -1.46 9.07
CA LEU A 98 -8.80 -2.38 8.93
C LEU A 98 -8.78 -2.97 7.52
N ASP A 99 -8.65 -4.28 7.39
CA ASP A 99 -8.75 -4.93 6.09
C ASP A 99 -10.22 -5.16 5.69
N ALA A 100 -10.44 -5.50 4.41
CA ALA A 100 -11.76 -5.78 3.88
C ALA A 100 -12.52 -6.88 4.65
N ALA A 101 -11.83 -7.84 5.28
CA ALA A 101 -12.44 -8.90 6.08
C ALA A 101 -12.81 -8.45 7.52
N GLY A 102 -12.55 -7.19 7.86
CA GLY A 102 -12.76 -6.60 9.17
C GLY A 102 -11.67 -6.97 10.19
N ARG A 103 -10.53 -7.51 9.73
CA ARG A 103 -9.40 -7.81 10.61
C ARG A 103 -8.55 -6.57 10.80
N ARG A 104 -8.04 -6.44 12.03
CA ARG A 104 -7.19 -5.34 12.46
C ARG A 104 -5.73 -5.74 12.32
N HIS A 105 -4.95 -4.87 11.68
CA HIS A 105 -3.52 -5.05 11.50
C HIS A 105 -2.79 -3.82 12.06
N GLY A 106 -1.74 -4.06 12.84
CA GLY A 106 -0.89 -2.98 13.33
C GLY A 106 -0.29 -2.19 12.16
N LEU A 107 -0.21 -0.87 12.33
CA LEU A 107 0.57 0.00 11.48
C LEU A 107 1.87 0.32 12.19
N HIS A 108 2.97 0.48 11.44
CA HIS A 108 4.19 1.00 12.03
C HIS A 108 3.87 2.34 12.70
N PRO A 109 4.24 2.55 13.98
CA PRO A 109 3.97 3.81 14.65
C PRO A 109 4.47 4.99 13.82
N HIS A 110 3.64 6.02 13.75
CA HIS A 110 4.01 7.25 13.07
C HIS A 110 5.13 7.93 13.84
N ALA A 111 6.21 8.27 13.14
CA ALA A 111 7.32 9.05 13.66
C ALA A 111 7.54 10.22 12.70
N PRO A 112 7.43 11.49 13.16
CA PRO A 112 7.64 12.65 12.31
C PRO A 112 9.04 12.65 11.71
N LEU A 113 9.13 12.86 10.40
CA LEU A 113 10.41 13.09 9.72
C LEU A 113 10.79 14.57 9.88
N PRO A 114 11.96 14.92 10.46
CA PRO A 114 12.33 16.31 10.66
C PRO A 114 12.43 17.10 9.33
N PRO A 115 12.32 18.44 9.38
CA PRO A 115 12.53 19.27 8.21
C PRO A 115 13.92 19.08 7.60
N HIS A 116 13.99 19.10 6.27
CA HIS A 116 15.23 18.98 5.48
C HIS A 116 15.99 17.64 5.62
N THR A 117 15.40 16.64 6.27
CA THR A 117 15.97 15.30 6.37
C THR A 117 15.83 14.49 5.08
N ALA A 118 14.75 14.67 4.34
CA ALA A 118 14.56 14.02 3.05
C ALA A 118 15.54 14.60 2.02
N PRO A 119 16.35 13.76 1.34
CA PRO A 119 17.25 14.25 0.30
C PRO A 119 16.45 14.81 -0.89
N PRO A 120 16.98 15.84 -1.59
CA PRO A 120 16.35 16.32 -2.82
C PRO A 120 16.42 15.25 -3.93
N ALA A 121 15.58 15.42 -4.96
CA ALA A 121 15.42 14.43 -6.04
C ALA A 121 16.75 14.04 -6.68
N ASP A 122 17.54 15.04 -7.07
CA ASP A 122 18.85 14.89 -7.71
C ASP A 122 19.83 14.04 -6.90
N ALA A 123 19.75 14.07 -5.56
CA ALA A 123 20.61 13.27 -4.70
C ALA A 123 20.23 11.77 -4.69
N PHE A 124 18.94 11.41 -4.69
CA PHE A 124 18.52 10.01 -4.61
C PHE A 124 18.16 9.37 -5.97
N CYS A 125 17.98 10.16 -7.02
CA CYS A 125 17.55 9.68 -8.34
C CYS A 125 18.52 8.67 -8.95
N GLU A 126 19.83 8.89 -8.88
CA GLU A 126 20.79 7.96 -9.48
C GLU A 126 20.92 6.64 -8.69
N PRO A 127 21.06 6.65 -7.34
CA PRO A 127 20.96 5.42 -6.55
C PRO A 127 19.67 4.63 -6.80
N LEU A 128 18.54 5.33 -6.97
CA LEU A 128 17.26 4.72 -7.32
C LEU A 128 17.32 4.10 -8.73
N ALA A 129 17.77 4.85 -9.74
CA ALA A 129 17.86 4.39 -11.12
C ALA A 129 18.77 3.15 -11.27
N GLU A 130 19.85 3.04 -10.48
CA GLU A 130 20.70 1.84 -10.46
C GLU A 130 19.91 0.58 -10.07
N GLU A 131 19.02 0.70 -9.09
CA GLU A 131 18.15 -0.38 -8.65
C GLU A 131 17.06 -0.69 -9.66
N LEU A 132 16.46 0.35 -10.25
CA LEU A 132 15.40 0.19 -11.26
C LEU A 132 15.94 -0.45 -12.55
N ARG A 133 17.19 -0.16 -12.94
CA ARG A 133 17.88 -0.83 -14.06
C ARG A 133 17.99 -2.34 -13.83
N LYS A 134 18.31 -2.78 -12.60
CA LYS A 134 18.37 -4.22 -12.25
C LYS A 134 16.99 -4.88 -12.36
N VAL A 135 15.94 -4.19 -11.93
CA VAL A 135 14.55 -4.68 -12.06
C VAL A 135 14.12 -4.74 -13.52
N ALA A 136 14.40 -3.69 -14.29
CA ALA A 136 14.13 -3.61 -15.72
C ALA A 136 14.83 -4.72 -16.51
N ALA A 137 16.08 -5.05 -16.17
CA ALA A 137 16.83 -6.13 -16.80
C ALA A 137 16.26 -7.54 -16.49
N ALA A 138 15.48 -7.69 -15.41
CA ALA A 138 14.87 -8.95 -15.02
C ALA A 138 13.46 -9.16 -15.62
N ARG A 139 13.09 -8.39 -16.66
CA ARG A 139 11.90 -8.64 -17.48
C ARG A 139 11.95 -10.02 -18.12
N ARG A 140 10.78 -10.63 -18.28
CA ARG A 140 10.60 -11.83 -19.10
C ARG A 140 10.73 -11.50 -20.59
N ASP A 141 10.77 -12.54 -21.42
CA ASP A 141 10.77 -12.43 -22.89
C ASP A 141 9.56 -11.67 -23.46
N ASP A 142 8.42 -11.67 -22.76
CA ASP A 142 7.23 -10.88 -23.11
C ASP A 142 7.27 -9.43 -22.60
N ASN A 143 8.44 -8.97 -22.13
CA ASN A 143 8.69 -7.70 -21.47
C ASN A 143 7.92 -7.50 -20.15
N ALA A 144 7.25 -8.53 -19.64
CA ALA A 144 6.50 -8.42 -18.39
C ALA A 144 7.42 -8.42 -17.17
N LEU A 145 7.07 -7.60 -16.17
CA LEU A 145 7.67 -7.64 -14.84
C LEU A 145 6.80 -8.48 -13.88
N PRO A 146 7.25 -9.70 -13.50
CA PRO A 146 6.54 -10.50 -12.51
C PRO A 146 6.52 -9.81 -11.15
N TRP A 147 5.43 -10.00 -10.39
CA TRP A 147 5.37 -9.60 -8.97
C TRP A 147 6.56 -10.11 -8.14
N LYS A 148 7.01 -11.35 -8.41
CA LYS A 148 8.16 -11.99 -7.75
C LYS A 148 9.51 -11.28 -8.02
N VAL A 149 9.59 -10.47 -9.07
CA VAL A 149 10.76 -9.65 -9.42
C VAL A 149 10.55 -8.22 -8.92
N TRP A 150 9.38 -7.65 -9.22
CA TRP A 150 8.98 -6.29 -8.82
C TRP A 150 9.11 -6.06 -7.32
N ARG A 151 8.43 -6.88 -6.51
CA ARG A 151 8.35 -6.64 -5.06
C ARG A 151 9.74 -6.66 -4.38
N PRO A 152 10.59 -7.70 -4.55
CA PRO A 152 11.93 -7.68 -3.95
C PRO A 152 12.81 -6.53 -4.47
N GLY A 153 12.69 -6.20 -5.76
CA GLY A 153 13.43 -5.09 -6.37
C GLY A 153 13.05 -3.73 -5.80
N MET A 154 11.75 -3.43 -5.68
CA MET A 154 11.29 -2.17 -5.08
C MET A 154 11.62 -2.08 -3.58
N LEU A 155 11.58 -3.19 -2.85
CA LEU A 155 12.03 -3.22 -1.45
C LEU A 155 13.54 -2.94 -1.32
N ARG A 156 14.35 -3.44 -2.25
CA ARG A 156 15.78 -3.13 -2.35
C ARG A 156 16.02 -1.65 -2.65
N ALA A 157 15.30 -1.09 -3.62
CA ALA A 157 15.34 0.33 -3.95
C ALA A 157 14.92 1.22 -2.76
N ALA A 158 13.86 0.86 -2.05
CA ALA A 158 13.42 1.59 -0.86
C ALA A 158 14.49 1.61 0.24
N ARG A 159 15.13 0.46 0.53
CA ARG A 159 16.25 0.41 1.48
C ARG A 159 17.43 1.27 1.03
N ARG A 160 17.78 1.22 -0.27
CA ARG A 160 18.87 2.01 -0.86
C ARG A 160 18.68 3.51 -0.66
N VAL A 161 17.47 4.02 -0.94
CA VAL A 161 17.13 5.44 -0.85
C VAL A 161 16.98 5.91 0.59
N VAL A 162 16.44 5.07 1.48
CA VAL A 162 16.16 5.48 2.87
C VAL A 162 17.38 5.30 3.77
N ALA A 163 18.07 4.16 3.70
CA ALA A 163 19.14 3.77 4.62
C ALA A 163 20.51 3.59 3.94
N GLY A 164 20.63 3.84 2.63
CA GLY A 164 21.91 3.87 1.93
C GLY A 164 22.35 2.55 1.30
N ALA A 165 23.56 2.55 0.71
CA ALA A 165 24.08 1.45 -0.10
C ALA A 165 24.15 0.14 0.68
N ALA A 166 24.67 0.21 1.91
CA ALA A 166 24.84 -0.93 2.80
C ALA A 166 23.50 -1.58 3.20
N ALA A 167 22.37 -0.86 3.09
CA ALA A 167 21.05 -1.39 3.43
C ALA A 167 20.36 -2.09 2.24
N ALA A 168 20.79 -1.85 1.00
CA ALA A 168 20.10 -2.35 -0.19
C ALA A 168 19.89 -3.87 -0.11
N ASP A 169 20.94 -4.64 0.22
CA ASP A 169 20.89 -6.10 0.29
C ASP A 169 20.44 -6.67 1.63
N ASP A 170 20.14 -5.81 2.62
CA ASP A 170 19.66 -6.25 3.92
C ASP A 170 18.17 -6.63 3.91
N THR A 171 17.87 -7.80 3.36
CA THR A 171 16.50 -8.33 3.32
C THR A 171 15.92 -8.58 4.71
N LEU A 172 16.76 -8.86 5.72
CA LEU A 172 16.35 -9.06 7.10
C LEU A 172 15.80 -7.77 7.71
N LEU A 173 16.34 -6.60 7.35
CA LEU A 173 15.80 -5.31 7.80
C LEU A 173 14.32 -5.18 7.44
N THR A 174 13.95 -5.49 6.20
CA THR A 174 12.55 -5.44 5.77
C THR A 174 11.69 -6.50 6.45
N GLU A 175 12.21 -7.71 6.68
CA GLU A 175 11.48 -8.75 7.40
C GLU A 175 11.18 -8.35 8.85
N VAL A 176 12.18 -7.81 9.56
CA VAL A 176 12.03 -7.33 10.93
C VAL A 176 11.06 -6.14 10.98
N LEU A 177 11.14 -5.20 10.03
CA LEU A 177 10.22 -4.08 9.91
C LEU A 177 8.76 -4.52 9.73
N ILE A 178 8.50 -5.44 8.80
CA ILE A 178 7.15 -5.98 8.55
C ILE A 178 6.62 -6.68 9.81
N ARG A 179 7.46 -7.49 10.47
CA ARG A 179 7.07 -8.20 11.70
C ARG A 179 6.83 -7.26 12.87
N ALA A 180 7.62 -6.19 13.02
CA ALA A 180 7.41 -5.17 14.04
C ALA A 180 6.10 -4.41 13.80
N SER A 181 5.84 -4.00 12.55
CA SER A 181 4.61 -3.32 12.16
C SER A 181 3.36 -4.17 12.42
N ALA A 182 3.41 -5.46 12.08
CA ALA A 182 2.29 -6.38 12.25
C ALA A 182 1.83 -6.54 13.72
N VAL A 183 2.73 -6.31 14.68
CA VAL A 183 2.45 -6.42 16.12
C VAL A 183 2.37 -5.07 16.83
N ALA A 184 2.38 -3.96 16.09
CA ALA A 184 2.30 -2.61 16.66
C ALA A 184 1.02 -2.43 17.49
N GLY A 185 1.18 -1.83 18.68
CA GLY A 185 0.10 -1.70 19.66
C GLY A 185 -0.16 -2.95 20.50
N SER A 186 0.65 -4.01 20.38
CA SER A 186 0.61 -5.19 21.27
C SER A 186 1.77 -5.20 22.27
N PRO A 187 1.70 -5.96 23.37
CA PRO A 187 2.82 -6.13 24.30
C PRO A 187 4.10 -6.69 23.68
N SER A 188 4.00 -7.36 22.52
CA SER A 188 5.15 -7.91 21.81
C SER A 188 5.92 -6.87 20.98
N TYR A 189 5.34 -5.68 20.78
CA TYR A 189 5.92 -4.62 19.95
C TYR A 189 7.29 -4.19 20.43
N ASP A 190 7.47 -3.91 21.73
CA ASP A 190 8.72 -3.35 22.27
C ASP A 190 9.93 -4.24 21.97
N SER A 191 9.75 -5.56 22.08
CA SER A 191 10.81 -6.54 21.76
C SER A 191 11.21 -6.52 20.28
N ARG A 192 10.23 -6.31 19.38
CA ARG A 192 10.42 -6.25 17.93
C ARG A 192 10.99 -4.91 17.50
N ALA A 193 10.51 -3.82 18.09
CA ALA A 193 11.04 -2.47 17.90
C ALA A 193 12.51 -2.39 18.35
N ALA A 194 12.86 -2.97 19.50
CA ALA A 194 14.25 -3.03 19.95
C ALA A 194 15.15 -3.83 18.98
N ALA A 195 14.64 -4.92 18.40
CA ALA A 195 15.37 -5.68 17.37
C ALA A 195 15.55 -4.88 16.08
N LEU A 196 14.52 -4.15 15.65
CA LEU A 196 14.57 -3.25 14.51
C LEU A 196 15.60 -2.12 14.73
N ASN A 197 15.57 -1.46 15.88
CA ASN A 197 16.48 -0.37 16.21
C ASN A 197 17.95 -0.84 16.21
N ARG A 198 18.25 -2.01 16.78
CA ARG A 198 19.60 -2.61 16.70
C ARG A 198 20.06 -2.87 15.27
N ARG A 199 19.12 -3.19 14.36
CA ARG A 199 19.43 -3.43 12.95
C ARG A 199 19.59 -2.14 12.15
N LEU A 200 18.89 -1.07 12.55
CA LEU A 200 19.00 0.26 11.95
C LEU A 200 20.25 1.03 12.39
N ALA A 201 20.72 0.78 13.61
CA ALA A 201 21.85 1.51 14.21
C ALA A 201 23.10 1.64 13.31
N PRO A 202 23.55 0.60 12.57
CA PRO A 202 24.70 0.73 11.68
C PRO A 202 24.50 1.77 10.56
N TYR A 203 23.28 1.90 10.02
CA TYR A 203 22.97 2.83 8.93
C TYR A 203 22.85 4.28 9.41
N LEU A 204 22.62 4.49 10.70
CA LEU A 204 22.64 5.81 11.32
C LEU A 204 24.03 6.20 11.83
N ALA A 205 24.89 5.21 12.13
CA ALA A 205 26.25 5.45 12.59
C ALA A 205 27.21 5.84 11.46
N ASP A 206 26.98 5.33 10.25
CA ASP A 206 27.73 5.65 9.04
C ASP A 206 26.76 5.82 7.86
N PRO A 207 26.03 6.95 7.79
CA PRO A 207 24.96 7.13 6.83
C PRO A 207 25.50 7.44 5.43
N ASP A 208 24.87 6.86 4.41
CA ASP A 208 25.12 7.20 3.02
C ASP A 208 24.65 8.64 2.73
N PRO A 209 25.50 9.55 2.20
CA PRO A 209 25.16 10.96 1.98
C PRO A 209 23.92 11.20 1.11
N CYS A 210 23.56 10.25 0.25
CA CYS A 210 22.41 10.35 -0.66
C CYS A 210 21.13 9.78 -0.04
N SER A 211 21.11 9.44 1.25
CA SER A 211 20.00 8.76 1.93
C SER A 211 19.34 9.61 3.00
N VAL A 212 18.12 9.23 3.40
CA VAL A 212 17.40 9.85 4.52
C VAL A 212 18.18 9.72 5.84
N ALA A 213 18.92 8.62 6.03
CA ALA A 213 19.73 8.41 7.22
C ALA A 213 20.78 9.52 7.42
N ALA A 214 21.37 10.07 6.35
CA ALA A 214 22.33 11.17 6.44
C ALA A 214 21.67 12.47 6.94
N GLY A 215 20.45 12.75 6.49
CA GLY A 215 19.68 13.90 6.95
C GLY A 215 19.27 13.81 8.43
N LEU A 216 19.19 12.60 8.99
CA LEU A 216 18.87 12.38 10.42
C LEU A 216 20.10 12.60 11.31
N ASP A 217 21.30 12.28 10.81
CA ASP A 217 22.56 12.51 11.53
C ASP A 217 22.94 14.00 11.55
N GLY A 218 22.75 14.70 10.43
CA GLY A 218 23.01 16.15 10.33
C GLY A 218 22.16 17.03 11.28
N GLY A 219 21.06 16.50 11.81
CA GLY A 219 20.23 17.17 12.82
C GLY A 219 20.83 17.19 14.24
N ARG A 220 21.88 16.41 14.52
CA ARG A 220 22.54 16.35 15.85
C ARG A 220 23.60 17.43 16.07
N ALA A 221 24.06 18.12 15.03
CA ALA A 221 25.30 18.90 15.08
C ALA A 221 25.16 20.42 15.37
N ALA A 222 23.97 20.94 15.71
CA ALA A 222 23.77 22.39 15.90
C ALA A 222 23.16 22.75 17.27
N GLY A 223 23.98 22.70 18.33
CA GLY A 223 23.66 23.34 19.61
C GLY A 223 24.62 22.95 20.73
N PRO A 224 25.26 23.89 21.45
CA PRO A 224 26.04 23.54 22.63
C PRO A 224 25.10 23.05 23.74
N VAL A 225 25.17 21.76 24.07
CA VAL A 225 24.44 21.18 25.19
C VAL A 225 25.07 21.66 26.49
N VAL A 226 24.44 22.65 27.12
CA VAL A 226 24.70 22.99 28.52
C VAL A 226 24.01 21.93 29.39
N PRO A 227 24.72 21.20 30.25
CA PRO A 227 24.10 20.15 31.07
C PRO A 227 23.30 20.79 32.21
N THR A 228 21.99 20.97 32.03
CA THR A 228 21.08 21.26 33.14
C THR A 228 20.57 19.97 33.77
N ALA A 229 20.53 19.99 35.09
CA ALA A 229 20.26 18.85 35.96
C ALA A 229 18.88 18.21 35.72
N ARG A 230 18.84 16.90 36.01
CA ARG A 230 17.69 15.99 35.93
C ARG A 230 16.39 16.60 36.47
N THR A 231 15.42 16.83 35.58
CA THR A 231 14.00 16.92 35.90
C THR A 231 13.27 15.76 35.24
N HIS A 232 12.49 15.04 36.05
CA HIS A 232 11.59 13.99 35.61
C HIS A 232 10.49 14.58 34.72
N GLY A 233 10.24 13.96 33.56
CA GLY A 233 8.96 14.06 32.86
C GLY A 233 8.88 14.95 31.62
N GLU A 234 9.98 15.26 30.94
CA GLU A 234 9.91 15.99 29.66
C GLU A 234 9.74 15.04 28.47
N GLN A 235 8.71 15.32 27.67
CA GLN A 235 8.43 14.69 26.38
C GLN A 235 9.66 14.88 25.47
N SER A 236 10.43 13.80 25.32
CA SER A 236 11.53 13.69 24.38
C SER A 236 11.02 14.03 22.99
N SER A 237 11.43 15.19 22.48
CA SER A 237 11.01 15.69 21.18
C SER A 237 11.40 14.69 20.08
N ALA A 238 10.66 14.61 18.98
CA ALA A 238 10.90 13.66 17.89
C ALA A 238 12.32 13.70 17.29
N GLN A 239 13.13 14.72 17.62
CA GLN A 239 14.57 14.80 17.30
C GLN A 239 15.43 13.77 18.06
N ASP A 240 14.94 13.18 19.15
CA ASP A 240 15.69 12.26 20.00
C ASP A 240 15.64 10.79 19.54
N ARG A 241 14.90 10.46 18.48
CA ARG A 241 14.66 9.06 18.04
C ARG A 241 14.80 8.86 16.53
N PRO A 242 16.01 9.03 15.97
CA PRO A 242 16.25 8.86 14.54
C PRO A 242 15.94 7.44 14.04
N GLU A 243 16.08 6.42 14.88
CA GLU A 243 15.71 5.03 14.56
C GLU A 243 14.22 4.91 14.24
N GLU A 244 13.35 5.55 15.01
CA GLU A 244 11.89 5.51 14.81
C GLU A 244 11.49 6.25 13.53
N ALA A 245 12.08 7.42 13.27
CA ALA A 245 11.86 8.19 12.04
C ALA A 245 12.35 7.45 10.79
N LEU A 246 13.52 6.81 10.87
CA LEU A 246 14.08 6.01 9.77
C LEU A 246 13.22 4.76 9.52
N ALA A 247 12.80 4.05 10.56
CA ALA A 247 11.92 2.90 10.46
C ALA A 247 10.56 3.24 9.83
N HIS A 248 9.94 4.33 10.29
CA HIS A 248 8.70 4.84 9.73
C HIS A 248 8.85 5.20 8.25
N THR A 249 9.91 5.95 7.91
CA THR A 249 10.19 6.36 6.53
C THR A 249 10.41 5.14 5.64
N LEU A 250 11.17 4.14 6.12
CA LEU A 250 11.40 2.91 5.37
C LEU A 250 10.10 2.14 5.12
N ALA A 251 9.18 2.08 6.10
CA ALA A 251 7.89 1.41 5.93
C ALA A 251 7.03 2.10 4.85
N VAL A 252 6.95 3.43 4.91
CA VAL A 252 6.12 4.26 4.02
C VAL A 252 6.67 4.25 2.58
N VAL A 253 7.99 4.43 2.42
CA VAL A 253 8.65 4.36 1.10
C VAL A 253 8.55 2.95 0.50
N SER A 254 8.70 1.91 1.32
CA SER A 254 8.53 0.52 0.85
C SER A 254 7.13 0.26 0.29
N GLU A 255 6.09 0.72 0.99
CA GLU A 255 4.71 0.55 0.53
C GLU A 255 4.43 1.35 -0.75
N ALA A 256 4.89 2.61 -0.82
CA ALA A 256 4.72 3.44 -2.01
C ALA A 256 5.46 2.87 -3.24
N ALA A 257 6.70 2.43 -3.07
CA ALA A 257 7.50 1.85 -4.15
C ALA A 257 6.91 0.52 -4.65
N VAL A 258 6.44 -0.35 -3.75
CA VAL A 258 5.92 -1.67 -4.10
C VAL A 258 4.50 -1.59 -4.68
N THR A 259 3.61 -0.86 -4.02
CA THR A 259 2.17 -0.87 -4.31
C THR A 259 1.77 0.31 -5.19
N THR A 260 2.00 1.54 -4.72
CA THR A 260 1.53 2.76 -5.38
C THR A 260 2.16 2.95 -6.75
N ALA A 261 3.48 2.78 -6.88
CA ALA A 261 4.17 2.94 -8.16
C ALA A 261 3.69 1.92 -9.21
N LEU A 262 3.39 0.67 -8.81
CA LEU A 262 2.87 -0.33 -9.73
C LEU A 262 1.44 -0.04 -10.17
N GLN A 263 0.58 0.42 -9.25
CA GLN A 263 -0.77 0.86 -9.57
C GLN A 263 -0.75 2.07 -10.50
N ALA A 264 0.11 3.06 -10.24
CA ALA A 264 0.30 4.22 -11.09
C ALA A 264 0.74 3.81 -12.51
N LEU A 265 1.73 2.93 -12.64
CA LEU A 265 2.15 2.37 -13.93
C LEU A 265 1.00 1.65 -14.65
N ALA A 266 0.17 0.87 -13.93
CA ALA A 266 -0.98 0.21 -14.52
C ALA A 266 -2.03 1.21 -15.03
N LEU A 267 -2.27 2.32 -14.31
CA LEU A 267 -3.19 3.37 -14.73
C LEU A 267 -2.66 4.15 -15.95
N THR A 268 -1.36 4.46 -15.96
CA THR A 268 -0.68 5.06 -17.13
C THR A 268 -0.78 4.13 -18.33
N ALA A 269 -0.50 2.84 -18.15
CA ALA A 269 -0.55 1.83 -19.20
C ALA A 269 -1.96 1.60 -19.76
N ALA A 270 -2.99 1.73 -18.90
CA ALA A 270 -4.39 1.63 -19.29
C ALA A 270 -4.93 2.92 -19.95
N GLY A 271 -4.13 3.99 -20.03
CA GLY A 271 -4.55 5.25 -20.62
C GLY A 271 -5.62 6.00 -19.82
N VAL A 272 -5.68 5.79 -18.50
CA VAL A 272 -6.68 6.44 -17.65
C VAL A 272 -6.44 7.96 -17.65
N PRO A 273 -7.49 8.78 -17.89
CA PRO A 273 -7.36 10.23 -17.84
C PRO A 273 -6.77 10.71 -16.50
N GLY A 274 -5.82 11.65 -16.55
CA GLY A 274 -5.09 12.13 -15.38
C GLY A 274 -3.84 11.31 -15.01
N ALA A 275 -3.79 10.01 -15.32
CA ALA A 275 -2.58 9.19 -15.15
C ALA A 275 -1.65 9.24 -16.38
N ALA A 276 -2.22 9.30 -17.58
CA ALA A 276 -1.44 9.32 -18.82
C ALA A 276 -0.65 10.63 -19.07
N GLY A 277 -0.94 11.70 -18.31
CA GLY A 277 -0.36 13.03 -18.53
C GLY A 277 0.99 13.29 -17.84
N SER A 278 1.24 12.66 -16.69
CA SER A 278 2.51 12.80 -15.95
C SER A 278 2.67 11.72 -14.85
N PRO A 279 3.92 11.39 -14.44
CA PRO A 279 4.17 10.50 -13.30
C PRO A 279 3.49 10.96 -12.00
N ALA A 280 3.55 12.27 -11.71
CA ALA A 280 2.87 12.87 -10.56
C ALA A 280 1.34 12.68 -10.61
N GLY A 281 0.73 12.90 -11.79
CA GLY A 281 -0.70 12.66 -12.00
C GLY A 281 -1.08 11.20 -11.78
N ALA A 282 -0.27 10.27 -12.27
CA ALA A 282 -0.50 8.83 -12.10
C ALA A 282 -0.41 8.39 -10.63
N VAL A 283 0.59 8.85 -9.90
CA VAL A 283 0.77 8.53 -8.47
C VAL A 283 -0.35 9.15 -7.63
N ALA A 284 -0.71 10.41 -7.87
CA ALA A 284 -1.83 11.07 -7.19
C ALA A 284 -3.15 10.34 -7.45
N LEU A 285 -3.40 9.92 -8.69
CA LEU A 285 -4.60 9.15 -9.04
C LEU A 285 -4.60 7.77 -8.36
N ALA A 286 -3.46 7.08 -8.34
CA ALA A 286 -3.30 5.80 -7.66
C ALA A 286 -3.59 5.91 -6.15
N LEU A 287 -3.01 6.90 -5.46
CA LEU A 287 -3.25 7.11 -4.03
C LEU A 287 -4.69 7.51 -3.72
N ARG A 288 -5.33 8.28 -4.60
CA ARG A 288 -6.72 8.71 -4.43
C ARG A 288 -7.70 7.55 -4.59
N HIS A 289 -7.49 6.69 -5.59
CA HIS A 289 -8.44 5.63 -5.92
C HIS A 289 -8.12 4.28 -5.26
N PHE A 290 -6.84 4.01 -5.02
CA PHE A 290 -6.33 2.75 -4.47
C PHE A 290 -5.30 2.98 -3.36
N PRO A 291 -5.64 3.76 -2.30
CA PRO A 291 -4.71 3.99 -1.21
C PRO A 291 -4.26 2.66 -0.58
N PRO A 292 -2.96 2.46 -0.31
CA PRO A 292 -2.48 1.24 0.37
C PRO A 292 -3.17 0.97 1.71
N LEU A 293 -3.61 2.04 2.38
CA LEU A 293 -4.50 1.99 3.54
C LEU A 293 -5.94 2.31 3.14
N GLU A 294 -6.68 1.29 2.72
CA GLU A 294 -8.10 1.40 2.34
C GLU A 294 -8.98 1.95 3.48
N ALA A 295 -8.71 1.50 4.71
CA ALA A 295 -9.39 1.93 5.92
C ALA A 295 -8.46 1.90 7.14
N VAL A 296 -8.55 2.95 7.96
CA VAL A 296 -7.77 3.16 9.18
C VAL A 296 -8.70 3.49 10.33
N VAL A 297 -8.50 2.81 11.45
CA VAL A 297 -9.21 3.04 12.71
C VAL A 297 -8.31 3.83 13.65
N HIS A 298 -8.83 4.93 14.17
CA HIS A 298 -8.20 5.76 15.19
C HIS A 298 -8.97 5.61 16.51
N PRO A 299 -8.46 4.83 17.47
CA PRO A 299 -9.07 4.70 18.79
C PRO A 299 -8.95 6.01 19.56
N VAL A 300 -10.02 6.47 20.19
CA VAL A 300 -10.03 7.66 21.05
C VAL A 300 -9.75 7.25 22.50
N ARG A 301 -8.66 7.75 23.07
CA ARG A 301 -8.19 7.46 24.43
C ARG A 301 -8.72 8.44 25.45
N THR A 302 -8.75 9.72 25.11
CA THR A 302 -9.30 10.78 25.95
C THR A 302 -10.38 11.53 25.19
N ARG A 303 -11.32 12.13 25.93
CA ARG A 303 -12.43 12.87 25.32
C ARG A 303 -11.93 14.16 24.69
N PHE A 304 -12.45 14.50 23.51
CA PHE A 304 -12.21 15.79 22.87
C PHE A 304 -13.48 16.33 22.18
N ALA A 305 -13.42 17.58 21.70
CA ALA A 305 -14.51 18.22 20.97
C ALA A 305 -14.02 18.67 19.59
N TRP A 306 -14.88 18.54 18.58
CA TRP A 306 -14.63 18.97 17.21
C TRP A 306 -15.92 19.52 16.62
N ASP A 307 -15.94 20.75 16.13
CA ASP A 307 -17.12 21.38 15.51
C ASP A 307 -18.45 21.21 16.32
N GLY A 308 -18.38 21.45 17.63
CA GLY A 308 -19.52 21.28 18.55
C GLY A 308 -19.97 19.83 18.82
N LEU A 309 -19.33 18.85 18.19
CA LEU A 309 -19.45 17.41 18.45
C LEU A 309 -18.55 17.01 19.62
N VAL A 310 -19.08 16.23 20.55
CA VAL A 310 -18.28 15.58 21.59
C VAL A 310 -17.92 14.18 21.15
N VAL A 311 -16.63 13.84 21.23
CA VAL A 311 -16.12 12.50 20.97
C VAL A 311 -15.58 11.93 22.28
N ASP A 312 -16.28 10.93 22.81
CA ASP A 312 -15.93 10.31 24.08
C ASP A 312 -14.80 9.28 23.93
N SER A 313 -14.06 9.07 25.02
CA SER A 313 -13.10 7.97 25.15
C SER A 313 -13.76 6.62 24.83
N GLY A 314 -13.01 5.74 24.17
CA GLY A 314 -13.50 4.45 23.66
C GLY A 314 -14.22 4.52 22.32
N THR A 315 -14.44 5.72 21.76
CA THR A 315 -14.91 5.85 20.37
C THR A 315 -13.83 5.41 19.40
N GLU A 316 -14.22 4.78 18.30
CA GLU A 316 -13.31 4.43 17.21
C GLU A 316 -13.67 5.24 15.97
N ILE A 317 -12.77 6.12 15.53
CA ILE A 317 -12.98 6.90 14.31
C ILE A 317 -12.48 6.08 13.12
N LEU A 318 -13.32 5.89 12.11
CA LEU A 318 -12.98 5.14 10.91
C LEU A 318 -12.73 6.11 9.75
N ALA A 319 -11.46 6.29 9.38
CA ALA A 319 -11.06 7.00 8.18
C ALA A 319 -10.93 5.99 7.03
N ALA A 320 -11.81 6.08 6.03
CA ALA A 320 -11.83 5.17 4.89
C ALA A 320 -11.68 5.93 3.57
N PRO A 321 -10.47 6.46 3.28
CA PRO A 321 -10.24 7.28 2.08
C PRO A 321 -10.58 6.51 0.80
N GLY A 322 -10.30 5.21 0.74
CA GLY A 322 -10.65 4.35 -0.40
C GLY A 322 -12.16 4.16 -0.60
N TRP A 323 -12.97 4.26 0.45
CA TRP A 323 -14.43 4.08 0.37
C TRP A 323 -15.20 5.40 0.25
N LEU A 324 -14.60 6.50 0.70
CA LEU A 324 -15.24 7.82 0.71
C LEU A 324 -14.91 8.66 -0.54
N GLY A 325 -13.92 8.24 -1.34
CA GLY A 325 -13.62 8.82 -2.65
C GLY A 325 -14.84 8.77 -3.56
N ALA A 326 -15.32 9.94 -4.00
CA ALA A 326 -16.40 10.01 -4.97
C ALA A 326 -15.96 9.33 -6.28
N PRO A 327 -16.85 8.60 -6.98
CA PRO A 327 -16.65 8.36 -8.41
C PRO A 327 -16.45 9.74 -9.06
N ALA A 328 -15.54 9.83 -10.03
CA ALA A 328 -15.29 11.08 -10.75
C ALA A 328 -16.64 11.71 -11.15
N PRO A 329 -16.84 13.03 -10.94
CA PRO A 329 -18.02 13.66 -11.50
C PRO A 329 -18.02 13.37 -13.00
N SER A 330 -19.16 12.93 -13.52
CA SER A 330 -19.45 13.08 -14.94
C SER A 330 -19.14 14.53 -15.32
N ALA A 331 -18.56 14.73 -16.50
CA ALA A 331 -17.95 15.97 -16.99
C ALA A 331 -18.88 17.21 -17.12
N GLU A 332 -19.93 17.33 -16.31
CA GLU A 332 -20.97 18.35 -16.42
C GLU A 332 -21.09 19.27 -15.19
N CYS A 333 -20.14 19.22 -14.25
CA CYS A 333 -20.11 20.16 -13.12
C CYS A 333 -18.69 20.67 -12.85
N GLU A 334 -17.99 21.14 -13.88
CA GLU A 334 -16.88 22.07 -13.68
C GLU A 334 -17.45 23.49 -13.65
N ASP A 335 -17.43 24.10 -12.47
CA ASP A 335 -17.66 25.53 -12.31
C ASP A 335 -16.47 26.27 -12.97
N PRO A 336 -16.68 27.04 -14.05
CA PRO A 336 -15.60 27.58 -14.86
C PRO A 336 -14.82 28.72 -14.19
N ASP A 337 -15.14 29.10 -12.95
CA ASP A 337 -14.60 30.33 -12.33
C ASP A 337 -13.38 30.13 -11.41
N THR A 338 -12.85 28.92 -11.23
CA THR A 338 -11.54 28.73 -10.56
C THR A 338 -10.44 28.42 -11.57
N GLY A 339 -10.03 29.46 -12.30
CA GLY A 339 -8.85 29.47 -13.17
C GLY A 339 -7.51 29.37 -12.41
N ARG A 340 -7.33 28.34 -11.57
CA ARG A 340 -6.06 28.04 -10.90
C ARG A 340 -5.36 26.89 -11.61
N ARG A 341 -4.62 27.24 -12.66
CA ARG A 341 -3.45 26.48 -13.10
C ARG A 341 -2.49 26.42 -11.90
N ASP A 342 -2.35 25.22 -11.33
CA ASP A 342 -1.32 24.73 -10.38
C ASP A 342 -1.98 23.91 -9.27
N ALA A 343 -2.13 22.61 -9.51
CA ALA A 343 -2.44 21.64 -8.47
C ALA A 343 -1.73 20.31 -8.77
N ALA A 344 -0.38 20.36 -8.82
CA ALA A 344 0.33 19.29 -8.16
C ALA A 344 -0.22 19.27 -6.73
N VAL A 345 -0.82 18.16 -6.32
CA VAL A 345 -1.33 17.97 -4.96
C VAL A 345 -0.13 18.08 -4.03
N ARG A 346 0.23 19.30 -3.66
CA ARG A 346 0.97 19.55 -2.43
C ARG A 346 0.08 18.90 -1.38
N HIS A 347 0.58 17.83 -0.77
CA HIS A 347 -0.07 17.27 0.41
C HIS A 347 -0.09 18.41 1.43
N ASP A 348 -1.22 19.11 1.50
CA ASP A 348 -1.47 20.06 2.56
C ASP A 348 -1.31 19.31 3.88
N ASP A 349 -0.63 19.94 4.83
CA ASP A 349 -0.28 19.35 6.14
C ASP A 349 -1.52 18.92 6.96
N ASP A 350 -2.72 19.20 6.45
CA ASP A 350 -4.00 18.95 7.11
C ASP A 350 -4.68 17.63 6.68
N VAL A 351 -4.22 16.95 5.63
CA VAL A 351 -4.88 15.72 5.14
C VAL A 351 -4.25 14.46 5.78
N PRO A 352 -5.07 13.50 6.26
CA PRO A 352 -4.57 12.25 6.78
C PRO A 352 -3.77 11.47 5.73
N SER A 353 -2.64 10.89 6.13
CA SER A 353 -1.77 10.21 5.18
C SER A 353 -2.40 8.90 4.64
N PRO A 354 -2.50 8.73 3.30
CA PRO A 354 -3.01 7.50 2.69
C PRO A 354 -2.03 6.32 2.78
N LEU A 355 -0.77 6.56 3.20
CA LEU A 355 0.28 5.53 3.29
C LEU A 355 0.53 5.04 4.71
N CYS A 356 0.40 5.91 5.71
CA CYS A 356 0.72 5.55 7.10
C CYS A 356 -0.41 5.78 8.10
N GLY A 357 -1.53 6.39 7.68
CA GLY A 357 -2.66 6.63 8.56
C GLY A 357 -2.37 7.69 9.62
N SER A 358 -1.36 8.54 9.41
CA SER A 358 -1.18 9.74 10.23
C SER A 358 -2.44 10.60 10.16
N ALA A 359 -2.87 11.11 11.31
CA ALA A 359 -4.03 11.98 11.45
C ALA A 359 -3.87 13.32 10.70
N THR A 360 -2.62 13.75 10.55
CA THR A 360 -2.20 14.96 9.85
C THR A 360 -1.13 14.61 8.80
N GLY A 361 -0.69 15.61 8.05
CA GLY A 361 0.36 15.49 7.04
C GLY A 361 1.61 14.79 7.58
N CYS A 362 2.20 13.94 6.73
CA CYS A 362 3.39 13.15 7.06
C CYS A 362 4.48 13.42 6.04
N ARG A 363 5.59 14.03 6.46
CA ARG A 363 6.72 14.33 5.56
C ARG A 363 7.36 13.08 4.93
N ALA A 364 7.37 11.95 5.65
CA ALA A 364 7.79 10.67 5.07
C ALA A 364 6.84 10.18 3.96
N THR A 365 5.54 10.52 4.04
CA THR A 365 4.58 10.26 2.96
C THR A 365 4.88 11.12 1.74
N ALA A 366 5.13 12.41 1.92
CA ALA A 366 5.51 13.31 0.81
C ALA A 366 6.79 12.82 0.10
N PHE A 367 7.80 12.40 0.86
CA PHE A 367 9.01 11.80 0.29
C PHE A 367 8.72 10.47 -0.44
N ALA A 368 7.89 9.60 0.13
CA ALA A 368 7.51 8.34 -0.51
C ALA A 368 6.70 8.53 -1.81
N VAL A 369 5.86 9.57 -1.88
CA VAL A 369 5.17 9.99 -3.10
C VAL A 369 6.20 10.37 -4.17
N GLN A 370 7.18 11.22 -3.81
CA GLN A 370 8.25 11.62 -4.72
C GLN A 370 9.06 10.41 -5.23
N VAL A 371 9.42 9.46 -4.36
CA VAL A 371 10.09 8.22 -4.76
C VAL A 371 9.22 7.42 -5.74
N ALA A 372 7.91 7.29 -5.49
CA ALA A 372 7.01 6.59 -6.41
C ALA A 372 6.88 7.30 -7.76
N GLU A 373 6.87 8.63 -7.78
CA GLU A 373 6.87 9.43 -9.01
C GLU A 373 8.13 9.19 -9.84
N GLU A 374 9.30 9.15 -9.19
CA GLU A 374 10.58 8.86 -9.83
C GLU A 374 10.64 7.44 -10.41
N ILE A 375 10.05 6.45 -9.71
CA ILE A 375 9.91 5.08 -10.23
C ILE A 375 9.03 5.06 -11.48
N VAL A 376 7.88 5.73 -11.45
CA VAL A 376 6.97 5.81 -12.60
C VAL A 376 7.65 6.54 -13.76
N ARG A 377 8.34 7.66 -13.49
CA ARG A 377 9.12 8.42 -14.48
C ARG A 377 10.15 7.53 -15.16
N PHE A 378 11.00 6.84 -14.39
CA PHE A 378 12.02 5.94 -14.93
C PHE A 378 11.44 4.91 -15.92
N PHE A 379 10.31 4.29 -15.58
CA PHE A 379 9.69 3.26 -16.43
C PHE A 379 8.84 3.81 -17.58
N THR A 380 8.59 5.12 -17.63
CA THR A 380 7.79 5.77 -18.69
C THR A 380 8.64 6.64 -19.61
N GLU A 381 9.90 6.93 -19.25
CA GLU A 381 10.82 7.74 -20.03
C GLU A 381 11.26 7.02 -21.33
N ASP A 382 11.71 5.76 -21.20
CA ASP A 382 12.25 4.97 -22.33
C ASP A 382 11.39 3.76 -22.73
N ALA A 383 10.22 3.61 -22.11
CA ALA A 383 9.31 2.50 -22.38
C ALA A 383 7.86 2.99 -22.47
N ARG A 384 7.03 2.21 -23.17
CA ARG A 384 5.58 2.42 -23.19
C ARG A 384 4.91 1.31 -22.39
N PRO A 385 4.60 1.54 -21.09
CA PRO A 385 3.97 0.51 -20.27
C PRO A 385 2.68 -0.02 -20.91
N VAL A 386 2.51 -1.33 -20.89
CA VAL A 386 1.29 -2.01 -21.33
C VAL A 386 0.75 -2.86 -20.20
N LEU A 387 -0.51 -2.68 -19.86
CA LEU A 387 -1.18 -3.48 -18.86
C LEU A 387 -1.64 -4.79 -19.49
N LEU A 388 -1.05 -5.91 -19.06
CA LEU A 388 -1.44 -7.25 -19.51
C LEU A 388 -2.59 -7.81 -18.66
N SER A 389 -2.67 -7.44 -17.38
CA SER A 389 -3.73 -7.85 -16.46
C SER A 389 -3.79 -6.93 -15.24
N PRO A 390 -4.99 -6.65 -14.69
CA PRO A 390 -6.31 -6.99 -15.22
C PRO A 390 -6.66 -6.13 -16.45
N ALA A 391 -7.70 -6.50 -17.20
CA ALA A 391 -8.23 -5.62 -18.24
C ALA A 391 -8.82 -4.36 -17.59
N LEU A 392 -8.23 -3.21 -17.87
CA LEU A 392 -8.72 -1.89 -17.45
C LEU A 392 -9.08 -1.08 -18.69
N THR A 393 -10.19 -0.36 -18.64
CA THR A 393 -10.57 0.61 -19.67
C THR A 393 -10.53 2.02 -19.09
N PRO A 394 -10.12 3.04 -19.85
CA PRO A 394 -10.07 4.45 -19.40
C PRO A 394 -11.36 4.92 -18.71
N ASP A 395 -12.51 4.48 -19.22
CA ASP A 395 -13.83 4.92 -18.77
C ASP A 395 -14.38 4.15 -17.58
N ARG A 396 -13.66 3.12 -17.13
CA ARG A 396 -14.15 2.21 -16.08
C ARG A 396 -13.02 1.69 -15.21
N MET A 397 -12.73 2.43 -14.14
CA MET A 397 -11.81 1.98 -13.10
C MET A 397 -12.53 1.02 -12.13
N PRO A 398 -11.94 -0.12 -11.78
CA PRO A 398 -12.45 -0.97 -10.72
C PRO A 398 -12.37 -0.24 -9.38
N PHE A 399 -13.12 -0.71 -8.40
CA PHE A 399 -13.02 -0.16 -7.05
C PHE A 399 -11.77 -0.61 -6.28
N THR A 400 -11.26 -1.81 -6.59
CA THR A 400 -9.97 -2.32 -6.06
C THR A 400 -8.97 -2.58 -7.19
N LEU A 401 -7.70 -2.27 -6.96
CA LEU A 401 -6.61 -2.66 -7.85
C LEU A 401 -5.46 -3.28 -7.03
N ALA A 402 -5.56 -4.59 -6.77
CA ALA A 402 -4.58 -5.28 -5.93
C ALA A 402 -3.22 -5.39 -6.64
N PRO A 403 -2.10 -4.94 -6.03
CA PRO A 403 -0.81 -4.82 -6.72
C PRO A 403 -0.27 -6.18 -7.19
N HIS A 404 -0.52 -7.25 -6.45
CA HIS A 404 -0.07 -8.60 -6.79
C HIS A 404 -0.83 -9.25 -7.96
N THR A 405 -1.95 -8.68 -8.38
CA THR A 405 -2.71 -9.14 -9.57
C THR A 405 -2.36 -8.34 -10.82
N LEU A 406 -1.55 -7.29 -10.69
CA LEU A 406 -1.09 -6.46 -11.79
C LEU A 406 0.03 -7.19 -12.55
N LEU A 407 -0.06 -7.16 -13.86
CA LEU A 407 1.01 -7.58 -14.77
C LEU A 407 1.21 -6.49 -15.81
N VAL A 408 2.34 -5.80 -15.73
CA VAL A 408 2.72 -4.71 -16.64
C VAL A 408 3.91 -5.18 -17.48
N ALA A 409 3.83 -4.95 -18.78
CA ALA A 409 4.93 -5.09 -19.72
C ALA A 409 5.56 -3.73 -20.01
N LEU A 410 6.88 -3.71 -20.19
CA LEU A 410 7.65 -2.48 -20.44
C LEU A 410 8.49 -2.64 -21.72
N PRO A 411 7.86 -2.69 -22.90
CA PRO A 411 8.57 -2.68 -24.18
C PRO A 411 9.29 -1.35 -24.41
N ALA A 412 10.44 -1.39 -25.08
CA ALA A 412 11.15 -0.17 -25.47
C ALA A 412 10.32 0.67 -26.45
N VAL A 413 10.56 1.98 -26.50
CA VAL A 413 9.89 2.85 -27.46
C VAL A 413 10.23 2.41 -28.89
N GLY A 414 9.20 2.05 -29.67
CA GLY A 414 9.35 1.57 -31.05
C GLY A 414 9.29 0.05 -31.18
N ASP A 415 9.50 -0.69 -30.08
CA ASP A 415 9.13 -2.09 -30.03
C ASP A 415 7.61 -2.19 -29.96
N VAL A 416 7.02 -2.89 -30.93
CA VAL A 416 5.63 -3.30 -30.82
C VAL A 416 5.64 -4.46 -29.81
N PRO A 417 5.12 -4.28 -28.58
CA PRO A 417 4.87 -5.44 -27.73
C PRO A 417 4.04 -6.39 -28.59
N PRO A 418 4.36 -7.70 -28.68
CA PRO A 418 3.61 -8.63 -29.51
C PRO A 418 2.16 -8.41 -29.13
N ALA A 419 1.42 -7.79 -30.06
CA ALA A 419 0.18 -7.13 -29.71
C ALA A 419 -0.62 -8.14 -28.90
N VAL A 420 -1.09 -7.75 -27.72
CA VAL A 420 -2.20 -8.46 -27.10
C VAL A 420 -3.43 -8.16 -27.98
N ARG A 421 -3.39 -8.60 -29.25
CA ARG A 421 -4.46 -9.38 -29.82
C ARG A 421 -4.78 -10.33 -28.69
N ALA A 422 -5.99 -10.25 -28.12
CA ALA A 422 -6.53 -11.30 -27.26
C ALA A 422 -5.96 -12.61 -27.79
N ALA A 423 -4.97 -13.17 -27.08
CA ALA A 423 -4.08 -14.14 -27.70
C ALA A 423 -5.02 -15.20 -28.25
N ALA A 424 -4.96 -15.44 -29.58
CA ALA A 424 -5.85 -16.38 -30.23
C ALA A 424 -5.90 -17.61 -29.30
N PRO A 425 -7.08 -18.16 -28.99
CA PRO A 425 -7.21 -19.14 -27.90
C PRO A 425 -6.11 -20.24 -27.91
N ASP A 426 -5.62 -20.59 -29.09
CA ASP A 426 -4.42 -21.40 -29.35
C ASP A 426 -3.08 -20.92 -28.75
N VAL A 427 -2.77 -19.62 -28.80
CA VAL A 427 -1.58 -18.99 -28.19
C VAL A 427 -1.68 -19.02 -26.66
N CYS A 428 -2.88 -18.78 -26.12
CA CYS A 428 -3.14 -18.95 -24.68
C CYS A 428 -3.01 -20.42 -24.26
N ALA A 429 -3.53 -21.34 -25.07
CA ALA A 429 -3.38 -22.77 -24.86
C ALA A 429 -1.91 -23.20 -24.90
N ALA A 430 -1.12 -22.71 -25.86
CA ALA A 430 0.31 -23.00 -25.96
C ALA A 430 1.09 -22.49 -24.73
N ARG A 431 0.83 -21.26 -24.28
CA ARG A 431 1.45 -20.70 -23.07
C ARG A 431 1.04 -21.45 -21.80
N ALA A 432 -0.23 -21.84 -21.68
CA ALA A 432 -0.73 -22.63 -20.57
C ALA A 432 -0.06 -24.02 -20.53
N ARG A 433 0.11 -24.69 -21.69
CA ARG A 433 0.86 -25.96 -21.79
C ARG A 433 2.31 -25.80 -21.33
N ALA A 434 3.02 -24.79 -21.84
CA ALA A 434 4.39 -24.50 -21.40
C ALA A 434 4.48 -24.17 -19.90
N GLY A 435 3.46 -23.51 -19.33
CA GLY A 435 3.35 -23.27 -17.90
C GLY A 435 3.16 -24.55 -17.09
N ALA A 436 2.32 -25.47 -17.56
CA ALA A 436 2.13 -26.77 -16.94
C ALA A 436 3.40 -27.65 -17.01
N ASP A 437 4.13 -27.60 -18.11
CA ASP A 437 5.37 -28.36 -18.26
C ASP A 437 6.46 -27.87 -17.29
N ARG A 438 6.55 -26.56 -17.05
CA ARG A 438 7.41 -25.99 -16.00
C ARG A 438 6.97 -26.40 -14.59
N LEU A 439 5.67 -26.49 -14.32
CA LEU A 439 5.17 -26.97 -13.02
C LEU A 439 5.54 -28.43 -12.78
N ASP A 440 5.47 -29.29 -13.81
CA ASP A 440 5.90 -30.69 -13.73
C ASP A 440 7.42 -30.83 -13.60
N GLU A 441 8.20 -29.98 -14.26
CA GLU A 441 9.64 -29.91 -14.06
C GLU A 441 9.98 -29.50 -12.62
N TYR A 442 9.29 -28.49 -12.08
CA TYR A 442 9.47 -28.07 -10.69
C TYR A 442 9.05 -29.17 -9.70
N ALA A 443 7.95 -29.88 -9.96
CA ALA A 443 7.53 -31.04 -9.17
C ALA A 443 8.62 -32.14 -9.18
N ARG A 444 9.19 -32.47 -10.34
CA ARG A 444 10.30 -33.43 -10.46
C ARG A 444 11.53 -32.99 -9.65
N ASN A 445 11.89 -31.70 -9.70
CA ASN A 445 13.01 -31.16 -8.93
C ASN A 445 12.76 -31.23 -7.42
N LEU A 446 11.54 -30.93 -6.97
CA LEU A 446 11.15 -31.07 -5.56
C LEU A 446 11.19 -32.53 -5.09
N THR A 447 10.71 -33.46 -5.91
CA THR A 447 10.78 -34.89 -5.63
C THR A 447 12.23 -35.38 -5.59
N ALA A 448 13.08 -34.94 -6.53
CA ALA A 448 14.50 -35.27 -6.54
C ALA A 448 15.20 -34.75 -5.27
N CYS A 449 14.93 -33.49 -4.90
CA CYS A 449 15.46 -32.88 -3.69
C CYS A 449 15.02 -33.62 -2.41
N ALA A 450 13.76 -34.06 -2.34
CA ALA A 450 13.26 -34.89 -1.24
C ALA A 450 13.93 -36.27 -1.19
N ALA A 451 14.37 -36.80 -2.33
CA ALA A 451 15.04 -38.09 -2.44
C ALA A 451 16.56 -38.02 -2.16
N GLU A 452 17.15 -36.84 -2.04
CA GLU A 452 18.57 -36.70 -1.71
C GLU A 452 18.87 -37.30 -0.32
N THR A 453 19.99 -38.01 -0.23
CA THR A 453 20.42 -38.68 1.01
C THR A 453 21.11 -37.73 1.99
N GLY A 454 21.26 -36.44 1.62
CA GLY A 454 21.95 -35.42 2.42
C GLY A 454 21.13 -34.83 3.58
N TRP A 455 19.84 -35.15 3.70
CA TRP A 455 19.02 -34.69 4.82
C TRP A 455 19.18 -35.63 6.02
N ASN A 456 19.28 -35.05 7.23
CA ASN A 456 19.27 -35.80 8.48
C ASN A 456 18.07 -36.76 8.50
N GLY A 457 18.31 -38.03 8.81
CA GLY A 457 17.26 -39.05 8.95
C GLY A 457 16.43 -38.93 10.24
N ASP A 458 16.44 -37.76 10.88
CA ASP A 458 15.65 -37.48 12.07
C ASP A 458 14.22 -37.06 11.69
N GLU A 459 13.36 -36.95 12.69
CA GLU A 459 11.95 -36.57 12.51
C GLU A 459 11.78 -35.22 11.81
N THR A 460 12.72 -34.29 12.01
CA THR A 460 12.65 -32.96 11.40
C THR A 460 12.97 -33.05 9.91
N GLY A 461 14.01 -33.81 9.54
CA GLY A 461 14.35 -34.09 8.14
C GLY A 461 13.24 -34.81 7.40
N GLU A 462 12.60 -35.81 8.02
CA GLU A 462 11.43 -36.48 7.43
C GLU A 462 10.23 -35.54 7.26
N ARG A 463 9.95 -34.65 8.23
CA ARG A 463 8.90 -33.62 8.06
C ARG A 463 9.20 -32.67 6.90
N PHE A 464 10.46 -32.32 6.66
CA PHE A 464 10.84 -31.50 5.50
C PHE A 464 10.67 -32.26 4.18
N ARG A 465 11.10 -33.53 4.10
CA ARG A 465 10.88 -34.40 2.93
C ARG A 465 9.39 -34.49 2.58
N MET A 466 8.55 -34.77 3.58
CA MET A 466 7.09 -34.85 3.37
C MET A 466 6.48 -33.54 2.87
N ARG A 467 6.94 -32.38 3.37
CA ARG A 467 6.48 -31.07 2.87
C ARG A 467 6.91 -30.81 1.43
N LEU A 468 8.12 -31.20 1.04
CA LEU A 468 8.59 -31.09 -0.35
C LEU A 468 7.75 -31.97 -1.29
N LEU A 469 7.47 -33.21 -0.88
CA LEU A 469 6.61 -34.13 -1.64
C LEU A 469 5.17 -33.62 -1.77
N GLU A 470 4.59 -33.08 -0.69
CA GLU A 470 3.27 -32.45 -0.72
C GLU A 470 3.24 -31.24 -1.66
N HIS A 471 4.33 -30.46 -1.72
CA HIS A 471 4.44 -29.35 -2.65
C HIS A 471 4.59 -29.83 -4.10
N ALA A 472 5.38 -30.88 -4.34
CA ALA A 472 5.50 -31.50 -5.65
C ALA A 472 4.14 -32.02 -6.15
N GLU A 473 3.36 -32.68 -5.30
CA GLU A 473 2.02 -33.17 -5.65
C GLU A 473 1.07 -32.02 -6.02
N ARG A 474 1.10 -30.92 -5.26
CA ARG A 474 0.33 -29.70 -5.59
C ARG A 474 0.74 -29.10 -6.92
N CYS A 475 2.03 -29.08 -7.24
CA CYS A 475 2.52 -28.62 -8.54
C CYS A 475 2.02 -29.51 -9.68
N THR A 476 2.09 -30.84 -9.56
CA THR A 476 1.57 -31.78 -10.56
C THR A 476 0.05 -31.63 -10.76
N ARG A 477 -0.70 -31.42 -9.67
CA ARG A 477 -2.15 -31.18 -9.74
C ARG A 477 -2.47 -29.86 -10.44
N ALA A 478 -1.77 -28.78 -10.09
CA ALA A 478 -1.92 -27.50 -10.77
C ALA A 478 -1.55 -27.60 -12.26
N ALA A 479 -0.49 -28.35 -12.61
CA ALA A 479 -0.12 -28.60 -14.00
C ALA A 479 -1.24 -29.32 -14.77
N SER A 480 -1.87 -30.34 -14.17
CA SER A 480 -2.96 -31.08 -14.81
C SER A 480 -4.21 -30.20 -15.01
N GLU A 481 -4.56 -29.37 -14.03
CA GLU A 481 -5.64 -28.37 -14.13
C GLU A 481 -5.36 -27.33 -15.23
N VAL A 482 -4.13 -26.80 -15.29
CA VAL A 482 -3.71 -25.85 -16.33
C VAL A 482 -3.74 -26.50 -17.72
N ARG A 483 -3.33 -27.77 -17.87
CA ARG A 483 -3.47 -28.51 -19.13
C ARG A 483 -4.93 -28.75 -19.49
N ALA A 484 -5.78 -29.05 -18.52
CA ALA A 484 -7.21 -29.17 -18.75
C ALA A 484 -7.76 -27.85 -19.28
N ALA A 485 -7.49 -26.72 -18.62
CA ALA A 485 -7.88 -25.39 -19.09
C ALA A 485 -7.33 -25.07 -20.49
N ALA A 486 -6.06 -25.40 -20.77
CA ALA A 486 -5.44 -25.21 -22.09
C ALA A 486 -6.14 -26.00 -23.21
N ARG A 487 -6.66 -27.19 -22.93
CA ARG A 487 -7.46 -27.98 -23.91
C ARG A 487 -8.78 -27.32 -24.25
N HIS A 488 -9.42 -26.65 -23.28
CA HIS A 488 -10.67 -25.92 -23.51
C HIS A 488 -10.45 -24.62 -24.29
N LEU A 489 -9.23 -24.07 -24.23
CA LEU A 489 -8.86 -22.86 -24.95
C LEU A 489 -8.38 -23.14 -26.38
N GLY A 490 -7.71 -24.26 -26.67
CA GLY A 490 -7.22 -24.59 -28.02
C GLY A 490 -8.15 -25.50 -28.83
N GLY A 491 -9.46 -25.42 -28.60
CA GLY A 491 -10.49 -26.30 -29.17
C GLY A 491 -11.38 -25.59 -30.18
#